data_AF-A0A521LXN1-F1
#
_entry.id   AF-A0A521LXN1-F1
#
_cell.length_a   1.000
_cell.length_b   1.000
_cell.length_c   1.000
_cell.angle_alpha   90.00
_cell.angle_beta   90.00
_cell.angle_gamma   90.00
#
_symmetry.space_group_name_H-M   'P 1'
#
loop_
_entity.id
_entity.type
_entity.pdbx_description
1 polymer ?
#
loop_
_entity_poly.entity_id
_entity_poly.type
_entity_poly.pdbx_seq_one_letter_code
_entity_poly.pdbx_strand_id
1 'polypeptide(L)'
;MTLPPGAHEAARRHLEERIEAFIAGHEASGQPPDAFAGEYLVRALASLKAGDYAAGEARLRLAETPAERRSPEDIARVPTGYALLSTAELRRSFERTKLGQLR
;
A
#
# COMPACT_ATOMS: atom_id res chain seq x y z
N MET A 1 5.80 -21.73 10.25
CA MET A 1 4.42 -22.25 10.24
C MET A 1 3.79 -21.82 8.93
N THR A 2 3.41 -22.76 8.06
CA THR A 2 2.70 -22.49 6.81
C THR A 2 1.22 -22.29 7.12
N LEU A 3 0.65 -21.14 6.74
CA LEU A 3 -0.77 -20.86 6.92
C LEU A 3 -1.61 -21.79 6.03
N PRO A 4 -2.82 -22.18 6.45
CA PRO A 4 -3.71 -22.96 5.60
C PRO A 4 -4.04 -22.18 4.32
N PRO A 5 -4.22 -22.84 3.16
CA PRO A 5 -4.37 -22.19 1.87
C PRO A 5 -5.52 -21.17 1.81
N GLY A 6 -6.63 -21.41 2.53
CA GLY A 6 -7.74 -20.45 2.63
C GLY A 6 -7.41 -19.18 3.43
N ALA A 7 -6.46 -19.24 4.36
CA ALA A 7 -6.03 -18.06 5.13
C ALA A 7 -5.13 -17.14 4.30
N HIS A 8 -4.31 -17.69 3.40
CA HIS A 8 -3.53 -16.89 2.45
C HIS A 8 -4.44 -16.13 1.47
N GLU A 9 -5.45 -16.80 0.91
CA GLU A 9 -6.37 -16.14 -0.02
C GLU A 9 -7.21 -15.05 0.66
N ALA A 10 -7.72 -15.32 1.88
CA ALA A 10 -8.43 -14.32 2.67
C ALA A 10 -7.55 -13.12 3.01
N ALA A 11 -6.30 -13.34 3.44
CA ALA A 11 -5.36 -12.27 3.74
C ALA A 11 -5.00 -11.43 2.51
N ARG A 12 -4.84 -12.08 1.34
CA ARG A 12 -4.62 -11.39 0.07
C ARG A 12 -5.81 -10.48 -0.27
N ARG A 13 -7.03 -11.04 -0.30
CA ARG A 13 -8.25 -10.29 -0.64
C ARG A 13 -8.46 -9.11 0.29
N HIS A 14 -8.27 -9.31 1.59
CA HIS A 14 -8.37 -8.25 2.58
C HIS A 14 -7.40 -7.09 2.29
N LEU A 15 -6.11 -7.40 2.06
CA LEU A 15 -5.13 -6.37 1.75
C LEU A 15 -5.43 -5.66 0.43
N GLU A 16 -5.89 -6.38 -0.59
CA GLU A 16 -6.35 -5.79 -1.85
C GLU A 16 -7.49 -4.80 -1.63
N GLU A 17 -8.54 -5.18 -0.90
CA GLU A 17 -9.70 -4.32 -0.59
C GLU A 17 -9.27 -3.05 0.15
N ARG A 18 -8.36 -3.18 1.12
CA ARG A 18 -7.87 -2.03 1.90
C ARG A 18 -7.03 -1.08 1.04
N ILE A 19 -6.13 -1.60 0.21
CA ILE A 19 -5.33 -0.80 -0.72
C ILE A 19 -6.26 -0.07 -1.71
N GLU A 20 -7.27 -0.78 -2.21
CA GLU A 20 -8.24 -0.23 -3.15
C GLU A 20 -9.05 0.93 -2.53
N ALA A 21 -9.52 0.76 -1.30
CA ALA A 21 -10.23 1.79 -0.55
C ALA A 21 -9.34 3.02 -0.28
N PHE A 22 -8.07 2.80 0.08
CA PHE A 22 -7.11 3.88 0.30
C PHE A 22 -6.89 4.72 -0.96
N ILE A 23 -6.63 4.07 -2.12
CA ILE A 23 -6.45 4.77 -3.40
C ILE A 23 -7.73 5.51 -3.78
N ALA A 24 -8.90 4.87 -3.64
CA ALA A 24 -10.19 5.48 -3.96
C ALA A 24 -10.48 6.74 -3.12
N GLY A 25 -10.07 6.76 -1.85
CA GLY A 25 -10.19 7.96 -1.00
C GLY A 25 -9.37 9.15 -1.53
N HIS A 26 -8.15 8.90 -2.02
CA HIS A 26 -7.33 9.92 -2.66
C HIS A 26 -7.88 10.35 -4.02
N GLU A 27 -8.45 9.44 -4.80
CA GLU A 27 -9.12 9.77 -6.07
C GLU A 27 -10.34 10.68 -5.81
N ALA A 28 -11.16 10.36 -4.82
CA ALA A 28 -12.36 11.14 -4.48
C ALA A 28 -12.05 12.54 -3.94
N SER A 29 -10.95 12.68 -3.17
CA SER A 29 -10.51 13.99 -2.68
C SER A 29 -9.82 14.85 -3.75
N GLY A 30 -9.41 14.25 -4.88
CA GLY A 30 -8.61 14.92 -5.90
C GLY A 30 -7.18 15.28 -5.44
N GLN A 31 -6.78 14.84 -4.25
CA GLN A 31 -5.47 15.11 -3.68
C GLN A 31 -4.61 13.84 -3.68
N PRO A 32 -3.42 13.87 -4.29
CA PRO A 32 -2.52 12.74 -4.21
C PRO A 32 -2.06 12.51 -2.76
N PRO A 33 -1.73 11.27 -2.39
CA PRO A 33 -1.08 11.01 -1.12
C PRO A 33 0.24 11.79 -1.04
N ASP A 34 0.56 12.25 0.16
CA ASP A 34 1.86 12.89 0.42
C ASP A 34 3.01 11.87 0.29
N ALA A 35 4.26 12.36 0.41
CA ALA A 35 5.45 11.54 0.27
C ALA A 35 5.47 10.30 1.18
N PHE A 36 5.01 10.47 2.41
CA PHE A 36 5.01 9.41 3.41
C PHE A 36 3.95 8.36 3.08
N ALA A 37 2.73 8.81 2.84
CA ALA A 37 1.60 7.97 2.47
C ALA A 37 1.89 7.20 1.17
N GLY A 38 2.43 7.88 0.15
CA GLY A 38 2.79 7.29 -1.12
C GLY A 38 3.87 6.22 -1.00
N GLU A 39 4.96 6.49 -0.27
CA GLU A 39 6.06 5.53 -0.07
C GLU A 39 5.57 4.25 0.63
N TYR A 40 4.82 4.40 1.72
CA TYR A 40 4.32 3.25 2.46
C TYR A 40 3.24 2.47 1.69
N LEU A 41 2.45 3.12 0.84
CA LEU A 41 1.56 2.45 -0.11
C LEU A 41 2.36 1.64 -1.15
N VAL A 42 3.42 2.20 -1.73
CA VAL A 42 4.30 1.47 -2.67
C VAL A 42 4.92 0.25 -2.01
N ARG A 43 5.38 0.38 -0.75
CA ARG A 43 5.89 -0.76 0.03
C ARG A 43 4.80 -1.79 0.29
N ALA A 44 3.57 -1.37 0.59
CA ALA A 44 2.43 -2.29 0.76
C ALA A 44 2.16 -3.08 -0.53
N LEU A 45 2.15 -2.41 -1.69
CA LEU A 45 2.00 -3.05 -3.01
C LEU A 45 3.13 -4.07 -3.30
N ALA A 46 4.38 -3.73 -2.97
CA ALA A 46 5.50 -4.65 -3.12
C ALA A 46 5.35 -5.90 -2.23
N SER A 47 4.79 -5.74 -1.04
CA SER A 47 4.52 -6.85 -0.10
C SER A 47 3.39 -7.75 -0.60
N LEU A 48 2.30 -7.14 -1.09
CA LEU A 48 1.21 -7.84 -1.74
C LEU A 48 1.74 -8.70 -2.90
N LYS A 49 2.60 -8.13 -3.75
CA LYS A 49 3.25 -8.87 -4.85
C LYS A 49 4.13 -10.02 -4.36
N ALA A 50 4.82 -9.85 -3.23
CA ALA A 50 5.69 -10.87 -2.65
C ALA A 50 4.93 -11.98 -1.88
N GLY A 51 3.61 -11.83 -1.69
CA GLY A 51 2.81 -12.74 -0.87
C GLY A 51 2.96 -12.52 0.64
N ASP A 52 3.65 -11.45 1.06
CA ASP A 52 3.81 -11.08 2.47
C ASP A 52 2.70 -10.11 2.90
N TYR A 53 1.50 -10.66 3.07
CA TYR A 53 0.30 -9.86 3.34
C TYR A 53 0.34 -9.20 4.72
N ALA A 54 0.95 -9.84 5.72
CA ALA A 54 1.06 -9.28 7.07
C ALA A 54 1.95 -8.02 7.07
N ALA A 55 3.09 -8.06 6.37
CA ALA A 55 3.92 -6.88 6.25
C ALA A 55 3.29 -5.81 5.35
N GLY A 56 2.53 -6.22 4.31
CA GLY A 56 1.73 -5.32 3.49
C GLY A 56 0.69 -4.53 4.30
N GLU A 57 -0.05 -5.21 5.16
CA GLU A 57 -1.00 -4.60 6.10
C GLU A 57 -0.34 -3.60 7.05
N ALA A 58 0.82 -3.95 7.62
CA ALA A 58 1.57 -3.05 8.50
C ALA A 58 2.02 -1.78 7.75
N ARG A 59 2.47 -1.92 6.50
CA ARG A 59 2.88 -0.80 5.64
C ARG A 59 1.69 0.08 5.26
N LEU A 60 0.54 -0.51 4.94
CA LEU A 60 -0.67 0.26 4.63
C LEU A 60 -1.16 1.06 5.84
N ARG A 61 -1.10 0.50 7.06
CA ARG A 61 -1.44 1.25 8.29
C ARG A 61 -0.54 2.46 8.50
N LEU A 62 0.74 2.35 8.15
CA LEU A 62 1.64 3.50 8.16
C LEU A 62 1.18 4.52 7.12
N ALA A 63 0.88 4.10 5.89
CA ALA A 63 0.37 5.02 4.86
C ALA A 63 -0.90 5.79 5.28
N GLU A 64 -1.80 5.14 6.02
CA GLU A 64 -3.04 5.73 6.57
C GLU A 64 -2.81 6.61 7.80
N THR A 65 -1.61 6.60 8.39
CA THR A 65 -1.33 7.34 9.62
C THR A 65 -1.35 8.85 9.36
N PRO A 66 -2.21 9.62 10.06
CA PRO A 66 -2.26 11.08 9.93
C PRO A 66 -0.90 11.73 10.20
N ALA A 67 -0.61 12.84 9.53
CA ALA A 67 0.70 13.50 9.59
C ALA A 67 1.15 13.79 11.03
N GLU A 68 0.23 14.22 11.88
CA GLU A 68 0.45 14.56 13.28
C GLU A 68 0.72 13.35 14.20
N ARG A 69 0.53 12.11 13.72
CA ARG A 69 0.75 10.86 14.47
C ARG A 69 1.92 10.04 13.94
N ARG A 70 2.61 10.49 12.91
CA ARG A 70 3.72 9.75 12.29
C ARG A 70 4.93 9.78 13.20
N SER A 71 5.60 8.64 13.33
CA SER A 71 6.85 8.57 14.10
C SER A 71 7.99 9.27 13.33
N PRO A 72 8.90 9.98 14.02
CA PRO A 72 10.08 10.56 13.38
C PRO A 72 10.95 9.51 12.66
N GLU A 73 11.01 8.29 13.21
CA GLU A 73 11.77 7.18 12.63
C GLU A 73 11.19 6.74 11.28
N ASP A 74 9.86 6.58 11.19
CA ASP A 74 9.22 6.22 9.93
C ASP A 74 9.37 7.32 8.89
N ILE A 75 9.28 8.59 9.30
CA ILE A 75 9.50 9.74 8.40
C ILE A 75 10.91 9.71 7.83
N ALA A 76 11.93 9.44 8.66
CA ALA A 76 13.32 9.37 8.22
C ALA A 76 13.59 8.22 7.21
N ARG A 77 12.71 7.22 7.15
CA ARG A 77 12.80 6.10 6.18
C ARG A 77 12.18 6.42 4.83
N VAL A 78 11.54 7.59 4.67
CA VAL A 78 10.99 8.04 3.40
C VAL A 78 12.12 8.67 2.58
N PRO A 79 12.44 8.15 1.38
CA PRO A 79 13.47 8.72 0.53
C PRO A 79 13.14 10.18 0.16
N THR A 80 14.11 11.08 0.29
CA THR A 80 13.98 12.46 -0.16
C THR A 80 14.37 12.56 -1.63
N GLY A 81 13.64 13.38 -2.41
CA GLY A 81 14.00 13.72 -3.79
C GLY A 81 13.41 12.83 -4.90
N TYR A 82 12.57 11.85 -4.58
CA TYR A 82 11.81 11.10 -5.58
C TYR A 82 10.52 11.84 -5.97
N ALA A 83 10.15 11.77 -7.24
CA ALA A 83 8.86 12.26 -7.71
C ALA A 83 7.73 11.45 -7.06
N LEU A 84 6.77 12.15 -6.46
CA LEU A 84 5.59 11.53 -5.89
C LEU A 84 4.74 10.94 -7.01
N LEU A 85 4.38 9.67 -6.88
CA LEU A 85 3.43 9.05 -7.80
C LEU A 85 2.07 9.73 -7.64
N SER A 86 1.49 10.13 -8.77
CA SER A 86 0.09 10.54 -8.81
C SER A 86 -0.82 9.38 -8.42
N THR A 87 -2.03 9.71 -7.95
CA THR A 87 -3.04 8.70 -7.62
C THR A 87 -3.34 7.77 -8.81
N ALA A 88 -3.30 8.29 -10.04
CA ALA A 88 -3.47 7.49 -11.25
C ALA A 88 -2.31 6.49 -11.48
N GLU A 89 -1.07 6.85 -11.16
CA GLU A 89 0.09 5.94 -11.22
C GLU A 89 0.02 4.86 -10.16
N LEU A 90 -0.45 5.20 -8.96
CA LEU A 90 -0.69 4.26 -7.87
C LEU A 90 -1.79 3.26 -8.25
N ARG A 91 -2.90 3.73 -8.83
CA ARG A 91 -3.97 2.87 -9.37
C ARG A 91 -3.42 1.90 -10.42
N ARG A 92 -2.67 2.38 -11.42
CA ARG A 92 -2.06 1.52 -12.45
C ARG A 92 -1.12 0.48 -11.84
N SER A 93 -0.37 0.84 -10.81
CA SER A 93 0.55 -0.07 -10.12
C SER A 93 -0.19 -1.17 -9.35
N PHE A 94 -1.31 -0.81 -8.70
CA PHE A 94 -2.19 -1.76 -8.03
C PHE A 94 -2.82 -2.76 -9.00
N GLU A 95 -3.42 -2.28 -10.10
CA GLU A 95 -4.04 -3.16 -11.11
C GLU A 95 -3.02 -4.12 -11.74
N ARG A 96 -1.81 -3.63 -12.05
CA ARG A 96 -0.72 -4.50 -12.52
C ARG A 96 -0.33 -5.57 -11.51
N THR A 97 -0.38 -5.25 -10.22
CA THR A 97 -0.05 -6.19 -9.15
C THR A 97 -1.11 -7.29 -9.06
N LYS A 98 -2.41 -6.94 -9.11
CA LYS A 98 -3.50 -7.93 -9.14
C LYS A 98 -3.39 -8.87 -10.35
N LEU A 99 -3.17 -8.32 -11.55
CA LEU A 99 -3.00 -9.11 -12.78
C LEU A 99 -1.80 -10.05 -12.74
N GLY A 100 -0.69 -9.61 -12.12
CA GLY A 100 0.51 -10.43 -11.96
C GLY A 100 0.36 -11.59 -10.97
N GLN A 101 -0.66 -11.56 -10.11
CA GLN A 101 -0.99 -12.62 -9.14
C GLN A 101 -1.99 -13.65 -9.70
N LEU A 102 -2.59 -13.39 -10.86
CA LEU A 102 -3.55 -14.28 -11.54
C LEU A 102 -2.91 -15.18 -12.60
N ARG A 103 -1.60 -15.03 -12.86
CA ARG A 103 -0.81 -15.86 -13.78
C ARG A 103 0.06 -16.83 -13.00
#